data_AF-M0AGR3-F1
#
_entry.id   AF-M0AGR3-F1
#
_cell.length_a   1.000
_cell.length_b   1.000
_cell.length_c   1.000
_cell.angle_alpha   90.00
_cell.angle_beta   90.00
_cell.angle_gamma   90.00
#
_symmetry.space_group_name_H-M   'P 1'
#
loop_
_entity.id
_entity.type
_entity.pdbx_description
1 polymer ?
#
loop_
_entity_poly.entity_id
_entity_poly.type
_entity_poly.pdbx_seq_one_letter_code
_entity_poly.pdbx_strand_id
1 'polypeptide(L)'
;MSRTGLRKFGVMAPTVVREPTRDRDNIPICPECGHPVPKTKGSQRIEKPDLVNVVLAASFDEIVTFGWCCDRHPYDIVLPMRAGGPEAGALIDGWTGVKLRFSDEHVRHVPVPEREVSEHVE
;
A
#
# COMPACT_ATOMS: atom_id res chain seq x y z
N MET A 1 -20.81 0.21 0.17
CA MET A 1 -21.01 0.16 -1.30
C MET A 1 -20.45 -1.18 -1.77
N SER A 2 -21.17 -1.92 -2.61
CA SER A 2 -20.79 -3.29 -2.98
C SER A 2 -19.47 -3.28 -3.76
N ARG A 3 -18.54 -4.20 -3.42
CA ARG A 3 -17.20 -4.41 -4.04
C ARG A 3 -17.28 -4.92 -5.50
N THR A 4 -18.36 -4.59 -6.22
CA THR A 4 -18.77 -5.21 -7.49
C THR A 4 -18.26 -4.49 -8.74
N GLY A 5 -17.60 -3.33 -8.64
CA GLY A 5 -17.29 -2.46 -9.79
C GLY A 5 -16.70 -3.17 -11.01
N LEU A 6 -15.44 -3.58 -10.93
CA LEU A 6 -14.73 -4.29 -12.01
C LEU A 6 -14.78 -5.82 -11.85
N ARG A 7 -14.89 -6.30 -10.60
CA ARG A 7 -14.96 -7.73 -10.31
C ARG A 7 -16.16 -8.42 -10.96
N LYS A 8 -17.28 -7.72 -11.18
CA LYS A 8 -18.45 -8.28 -11.90
C LYS A 8 -18.16 -8.62 -13.37
N PHE A 9 -17.08 -8.08 -13.93
CA PHE A 9 -16.61 -8.39 -15.28
C PHE A 9 -15.41 -9.34 -15.27
N GLY A 10 -15.09 -9.98 -14.13
CA GLY A 10 -13.90 -10.81 -13.99
C GLY A 10 -12.57 -10.03 -13.95
N VAL A 11 -12.64 -8.70 -13.86
CA VAL A 11 -11.44 -7.83 -13.82
C VAL A 11 -11.09 -7.54 -12.38
N MET A 12 -9.89 -7.95 -11.97
CA MET A 12 -9.31 -7.53 -10.69
C MET A 12 -8.87 -6.07 -10.81
N ALA A 13 -9.54 -5.18 -10.07
CA ALA A 13 -9.14 -3.78 -10.01
C ALA A 13 -7.76 -3.69 -9.36
N PRO A 14 -6.77 -3.01 -9.97
CA PRO A 14 -5.51 -2.73 -9.30
C PRO A 14 -5.77 -1.91 -8.04
N THR A 15 -4.99 -2.17 -6.99
CA THR A 15 -5.07 -1.39 -5.76
C THR A 15 -4.53 0.01 -6.02
N VAL A 16 -5.30 1.04 -5.67
CA VAL A 16 -4.81 2.43 -5.76
C VAL A 16 -3.99 2.73 -4.52
N VAL A 17 -2.77 3.22 -4.70
CA VAL A 17 -1.85 3.51 -3.59
C VAL A 17 -1.62 5.02 -3.50
N ARG A 18 -1.95 5.59 -2.34
CA ARG A 18 -1.83 7.03 -2.07
C ARG A 18 -1.07 7.30 -0.79
N GLU A 19 -0.48 8.50 -0.70
CA GLU A 19 0.14 8.96 0.53
C GLU A 19 -0.94 9.17 1.62
N PRO A 20 -0.73 8.69 2.86
CA PRO A 20 -1.65 8.97 3.95
C PRO A 20 -1.79 10.48 4.15
N THR A 21 -3.03 10.97 4.14
CA THR A 21 -3.36 12.35 4.47
C THR A 21 -3.97 12.40 5.86
N ARG A 22 -3.88 13.56 6.53
CA ARG A 22 -4.44 13.76 7.86
C ARG A 22 -5.33 15.00 7.91
N ASP A 23 -6.35 14.95 8.75
CA ASP A 23 -7.17 16.13 9.05
C ASP A 23 -6.48 17.05 10.09
N ARG A 24 -7.19 18.11 10.48
CA ARG A 24 -6.73 19.10 11.47
C ARG A 24 -6.43 18.51 12.85
N ASP A 25 -7.06 17.39 13.19
CA ASP A 25 -6.92 16.68 14.46
C ASP A 25 -5.87 15.56 14.35
N ASN A 26 -5.07 15.57 13.27
CA ASN A 26 -4.03 14.61 12.94
C ASN A 26 -4.56 13.18 12.74
N ILE A 27 -5.86 13.01 12.44
CA ILE A 27 -6.47 11.71 12.18
C ILE A 27 -6.19 11.32 10.73
N PRO A 28 -5.72 10.08 10.44
CA PRO A 28 -5.54 9.62 9.07
C PRO A 28 -6.89 9.56 8.34
N ILE A 29 -6.95 10.22 7.20
CA ILE A 29 -8.10 10.30 6.30
C ILE A 29 -7.73 9.79 4.91
N CYS A 30 -8.72 9.30 4.18
CA CYS A 30 -8.58 8.99 2.77
C CYS A 30 -8.37 10.28 1.96
N PRO A 31 -7.29 10.41 1.17
CA PRO A 31 -7.04 11.60 0.35
C PRO A 31 -8.06 11.82 -0.76
N GLU A 32 -8.83 10.78 -1.12
CA GLU A 32 -9.76 10.82 -2.26
C GLU A 32 -11.19 11.18 -1.85
N CYS A 33 -11.63 10.79 -0.65
CA CYS A 33 -12.99 11.08 -0.17
C CYS A 33 -13.06 11.78 1.19
N GLY A 34 -11.92 12.03 1.85
CA GLY A 34 -11.85 12.65 3.18
C GLY A 34 -12.35 11.77 4.33
N HIS A 35 -12.71 10.50 4.08
CA HIS A 35 -13.22 9.63 5.14
C HIS A 35 -12.11 9.24 6.13
N PRO A 36 -12.34 9.33 7.46
CA PRO A 36 -11.40 8.83 8.45
C PRO A 36 -11.17 7.32 8.33
N VAL A 37 -9.90 6.91 8.32
CA VAL A 37 -9.49 5.51 8.27
C VAL A 37 -8.70 5.01 9.49
N PRO A 38 -8.71 5.65 10.69
CA PRO A 38 -7.81 5.23 11.78
C PRO A 38 -8.03 3.79 12.25
N LYS A 39 -9.26 3.29 12.12
CA LYS A 39 -9.66 1.93 12.52
C LYS A 39 -9.19 0.84 11.56
N THR A 40 -8.69 1.20 10.38
CA THR A 40 -8.21 0.24 9.39
C THR A 40 -6.70 0.01 9.48
N LYS A 41 -6.04 0.54 10.53
CA LYS A 41 -4.59 0.44 10.68
C LYS A 41 -4.18 -1.03 10.82
N GLY A 42 -3.24 -1.48 9.99
CA GLY A 42 -2.74 -2.85 10.01
C GLY A 42 -2.05 -3.21 8.71
N SER A 43 -1.81 -4.51 8.53
CA SER A 43 -1.30 -5.06 7.28
C SER A 43 -2.35 -4.93 6.17
N GLN A 44 -1.95 -4.34 5.04
CA GLN A 44 -2.75 -4.14 3.84
C GLN A 44 -2.09 -4.87 2.69
N ARG A 45 -2.90 -5.27 1.70
CA ARG A 45 -2.42 -5.91 0.48
C ARG A 45 -2.51 -4.95 -0.69
N ILE A 46 -1.46 -4.90 -1.50
CA ILE A 46 -1.41 -4.12 -2.73
C ILE A 46 -1.35 -5.13 -3.88
N GLU A 47 -2.45 -5.20 -4.62
CA GLU A 47 -2.58 -6.01 -5.82
C GLU A 47 -1.94 -5.28 -7.00
N LYS A 48 -1.10 -5.97 -7.76
CA LYS A 48 -0.33 -5.47 -8.91
C LYS A 48 0.43 -4.18 -8.58
N PRO A 49 1.36 -4.22 -7.61
CA PRO A 49 2.09 -3.05 -7.17
C PRO A 49 3.00 -2.49 -8.27
N ASP A 50 3.06 -1.16 -8.41
CA ASP A 50 4.07 -0.50 -9.26
C ASP A 50 5.40 -0.39 -8.51
N LEU A 51 6.14 -1.50 -8.53
CA LEU A 51 7.46 -1.61 -7.90
C LEU A 51 8.55 -1.03 -8.80
N VAL A 52 9.45 -0.24 -8.22
CA VAL A 52 10.55 0.39 -8.97
C VAL A 52 11.68 -0.61 -9.28
N ASN A 53 11.88 -1.62 -8.43
CA ASN A 53 12.83 -2.69 -8.69
C ASN A 53 12.20 -3.70 -9.65
N VAL A 54 12.80 -3.87 -10.83
CA VAL A 54 12.28 -4.74 -11.90
C VAL A 54 12.24 -6.21 -11.52
N VAL A 55 13.21 -6.70 -10.73
CA VAL A 55 13.23 -8.09 -10.25
C VAL A 55 12.07 -8.34 -9.31
N LEU A 56 11.86 -7.44 -8.34
CA LEU A 56 10.70 -7.52 -7.45
C LEU A 56 9.38 -7.37 -8.24
N ALA A 57 9.30 -6.43 -9.17
CA ALA A 57 8.11 -6.23 -9.99
C ALA A 57 7.73 -7.47 -10.81
N ALA A 58 8.71 -8.27 -11.25
CA ALA A 58 8.46 -9.51 -11.99
C ALA A 58 8.07 -10.68 -11.08
N SER A 59 8.43 -10.64 -9.79
CA SER A 59 8.20 -11.71 -8.83
C SER A 59 6.90 -11.58 -8.03
N PHE A 60 6.30 -10.39 -7.96
CA PHE A 60 5.13 -10.13 -7.10
C PHE A 60 3.91 -9.63 -7.86
N ASP A 61 2.86 -10.44 -7.88
CA ASP A 61 1.51 -10.00 -8.23
C ASP A 61 0.80 -9.30 -7.05
N GLU A 62 1.21 -9.55 -5.82
CA GLU A 62 0.70 -8.95 -4.58
C GLU A 62 1.87 -8.66 -3.63
N ILE A 63 1.84 -7.53 -2.90
CA ILE A 63 2.73 -7.30 -1.76
C ILE A 63 1.94 -6.91 -0.51
N VAL A 64 2.46 -7.28 0.66
CA VAL A 64 1.94 -6.80 1.95
C VAL A 64 2.66 -5.52 2.36
N THR A 65 1.90 -4.54 2.84
CA THR A 65 2.44 -3.33 3.47
C THR A 65 1.76 -3.03 4.80
N PHE A 66 2.33 -2.15 5.63
CA PHE A 66 1.70 -1.69 6.86
C PHE A 66 1.16 -0.26 6.70
N GLY A 67 -0.11 -0.03 7.03
CA GLY A 67 -0.72 1.27 6.84
C GLY A 67 -2.23 1.24 7.08
N TRP A 68 -2.96 2.01 6.28
CA TRP A 68 -4.42 2.10 6.31
C TRP A 68 -5.02 1.74 4.94
N CYS A 69 -6.33 1.53 4.90
CA CYS A 69 -7.07 1.25 3.67
C CYS A 69 -8.42 1.94 3.71
N CYS A 70 -8.86 2.50 2.58
CA CYS A 70 -10.21 2.98 2.39
C CYS A 70 -10.95 2.08 1.41
N ASP A 71 -12.05 1.47 1.88
CA ASP A 71 -12.90 0.53 1.13
C ASP A 71 -14.24 1.18 0.68
N ARG A 72 -14.36 2.50 0.82
CA ARG A 72 -15.56 3.25 0.40
C ARG A 72 -15.63 3.52 -1.09
N HIS A 73 -14.56 3.21 -1.82
CA HIS A 73 -14.47 3.37 -3.26
C HIS A 73 -14.84 2.05 -3.97
N PRO A 74 -15.09 2.07 -5.29
CA PRO A 74 -15.30 0.85 -6.07
C PRO A 74 -14.11 -0.13 -6.07
N TYR A 75 -12.96 0.32 -5.59
CA TYR A 75 -11.69 -0.39 -5.42
C TYR A 75 -11.07 0.03 -4.08
N ASP A 76 -10.10 -0.74 -3.59
CA ASP A 76 -9.42 -0.41 -2.34
C ASP A 76 -8.35 0.66 -2.57
N ILE A 77 -8.29 1.63 -1.66
CA ILE A 77 -7.26 2.66 -1.63
C ILE A 77 -6.36 2.40 -0.44
N VAL A 78 -5.17 1.88 -0.70
CA VAL A 78 -4.17 1.60 0.34
C VAL A 78 -3.33 2.84 0.58
N LEU A 79 -3.12 3.13 1.87
CA LEU A 79 -2.36 4.26 2.38
C LEU A 79 -1.19 3.72 3.21
N PRO A 80 -0.08 3.33 2.58
CA PRO A 80 1.07 2.77 3.28
C PRO A 80 1.63 3.79 4.25
N MET A 81 2.02 3.33 5.44
CA MET A 81 2.83 4.14 6.33
C MET A 81 4.16 4.45 5.64
N ARG A 82 4.67 5.67 5.79
CA ARG A 82 5.96 6.04 5.22
C ARG A 82 7.09 5.31 5.95
N ALA A 83 7.89 4.54 5.23
CA ALA A 83 9.21 4.15 5.71
C ALA A 83 10.19 5.30 5.47
N GLY A 84 10.99 5.67 6.46
CA GLY A 84 11.98 6.75 6.35
C GLY A 84 13.12 6.46 5.36
N GLY A 85 13.18 5.23 4.85
CA GLY A 85 14.21 4.72 3.94
C GLY A 85 14.10 3.19 3.81
N PRO A 86 15.14 2.52 3.31
CA PRO A 86 15.19 1.05 3.25
C PRO A 86 15.16 0.39 4.65
N GLU A 87 15.53 1.11 5.69
CA GLU A 87 15.51 0.64 7.08
C GLU A 87 14.10 0.71 7.72
N ALA A 88 13.07 0.20 7.04
CA ALA A 88 11.73 0.13 7.63
C ALA A 88 11.67 -0.78 8.88
N GLY A 89 12.66 -1.67 9.04
CA GLY A 89 12.82 -2.53 10.21
C GLY A 89 12.99 -1.76 11.51
N ALA A 90 13.54 -0.54 11.43
CA ALA A 90 13.63 0.36 12.58
C ALA A 90 12.25 0.88 13.05
N LEU A 91 11.24 0.82 12.18
CA LEU A 91 9.86 1.20 12.50
C LEU A 91 9.02 -0.02 12.95
N ILE A 92 9.24 -1.18 12.33
CA ILE A 92 8.50 -2.42 12.59
C ILE A 92 9.48 -3.59 12.44
N ASP A 93 9.74 -4.31 13.53
CA ASP A 93 10.68 -5.44 13.54
C ASP A 93 10.30 -6.52 12.51
N GLY A 94 11.28 -6.96 11.73
CA GLY A 94 11.10 -7.91 10.62
C GLY A 94 10.51 -7.33 9.32
N TRP A 95 10.55 -6.01 9.13
CA TRP A 95 10.11 -5.33 7.91
C TRP A 95 11.27 -4.60 7.22
N THR A 96 11.17 -4.40 5.91
CA THR A 96 12.15 -3.67 5.09
C THR A 96 11.45 -2.64 4.20
N GLY A 97 12.18 -1.60 3.80
CA GLY A 97 11.65 -0.52 2.98
C GLY A 97 11.75 -0.85 1.49
N VAL A 98 10.61 -0.99 0.83
CA VAL A 98 10.56 -1.24 -0.63
C VAL A 98 10.09 0.02 -1.36
N LYS A 99 10.74 0.34 -2.48
CA LYS A 99 10.35 1.46 -3.34
C LYS A 99 9.14 1.11 -4.19
N LEU A 100 8.04 1.83 -3.95
CA LEU A 100 6.80 1.75 -4.69
C LEU A 100 6.51 3.11 -5.33
N ARG A 101 6.04 3.12 -6.59
CA ARG A 101 5.44 4.30 -7.21
C ARG A 101 3.97 4.38 -6.81
N PHE A 102 3.57 5.54 -6.32
CA PHE A 102 2.20 5.81 -5.90
C PHE A 102 1.41 6.41 -7.07
N SER A 103 0.08 6.46 -6.97
CA SER A 103 -0.78 7.03 -8.02
C SER A 103 -0.65 8.55 -8.21
N ASP A 104 0.23 9.21 -7.46
CA ASP A 104 0.66 10.59 -7.66
C ASP A 104 2.04 10.68 -8.37
N GLU A 105 2.49 9.58 -8.98
CA GLU A 105 3.77 9.42 -9.69
C GLU A 105 5.03 9.53 -8.81
N HIS A 106 4.89 9.73 -7.51
CA HIS A 106 6.03 9.82 -6.60
C HIS A 106 6.44 8.43 -6.10
N VAL A 107 7.75 8.20 -6.08
CA VAL A 107 8.34 6.98 -5.54
C VAL A 107 8.62 7.18 -4.05
N ARG A 108 8.12 6.24 -3.22
CA ARG A 108 8.30 6.28 -1.77
C ARG A 108 8.71 4.89 -1.26
N HIS A 109 9.43 4.87 -0.13
CA HIS A 109 9.65 3.62 0.59
C HIS A 109 8.42 3.30 1.42
N VAL A 110 7.94 2.07 1.29
CA VAL A 110 6.85 1.49 2.09
C VAL A 110 7.38 0.30 2.87
N PRO A 111 6.92 0.09 4.11
CA PRO A 111 7.30 -1.09 4.87
C PRO A 111 6.67 -2.33 4.21
N VAL A 112 7.47 -3.36 3.95
CA VAL A 112 7.08 -4.70 3.50
C VAL A 112 7.74 -5.73 4.42
N PRO A 113 7.12 -6.86 4.78
CA PRO A 113 7.77 -7.90 5.58
C PRO A 113 9.08 -8.35 4.92
N GLU A 114 10.18 -8.36 5.67
CA GLU A 114 11.52 -8.66 5.12
C GLU A 114 11.57 -10.05 4.48
N ARG A 115 10.91 -11.03 5.11
CA ARG A 115 10.78 -12.39 4.59
C ARG A 115 10.23 -12.45 3.15
N GLU A 116 9.24 -11.61 2.82
CA GLU A 116 8.65 -11.62 1.47
C GLU A 116 9.69 -11.15 0.44
N VAL A 117 10.49 -10.15 0.79
CA VAL A 117 11.51 -9.56 -0.10
C VAL A 117 12.73 -10.48 -0.25
N SER A 118 13.25 -11.03 0.86
CA SER A 118 14.48 -11.84 0.85
C SER A 118 14.34 -13.15 0.07
N GLU A 119 13.16 -13.76 0.03
CA GLU A 119 12.90 -15.00 -0.73
C GLU A 119 13.03 -14.83 -2.26
N HIS A 120 13.09 -13.60 -2.78
CA HIS A 120 12.99 -13.31 -4.22
C HIS A 120 14.15 -12.47 -4.78
N VAL A 121 15.19 -12.23 -3.98
CA VAL A 121 16.36 -11.40 -4.35
C VAL A 121 17.68 -12.22 -4.34
N GLU A 122 17.61 -13.55 -4.21
CA GLU A 122 18.76 -14.45 -4.41
C GLU A 122 19.07 -14.74 -5.89
#